data_AF-A0A0L7M611-F1
#
_entry.id   AF-A0A0L7M611-F1
#
_cell.length_a   1.000
_cell.length_b   1.000
_cell.length_c   1.000
_cell.angle_alpha   90.00
_cell.angle_beta   90.00
_cell.angle_gamma   90.00
#
_symmetry.space_group_name_H-M   'P 1'
#
loop_
_entity.id
_entity.type
_entity.pdbx_description
1 polymer ?
#
loop_
_entity_poly.entity_id
_entity_poly.type
_entity_poly.pdbx_seq_one_letter_code
_entity_poly.pdbx_strand_id
1 'polypeptide(L)'
;MSYYIPLAIIFTIFSLILYITINYLNKKKYNFSNLLGNKNISIIVAHPDDELMFFFPTIKFLFDKKKKKNIFLLCLSNGNYYGYGNIREQELYKVWSYIGGEKNNCHIWNDNKIQDGWLYWDEKYIFKLIKDYCIQYDIKTICIF
;
A
#
# COMPACT_ATOMS: atom_id res chain seq x y z
N MET A 1 37.26 -32.86 15.98
CA MET A 1 36.89 -31.89 17.03
C MET A 1 37.30 -30.44 16.74
N SER A 2 38.40 -30.15 16.00
CA SER A 2 38.86 -28.75 15.87
C SER A 2 38.02 -27.84 14.97
N TYR A 3 37.18 -28.39 14.07
CA TYR A 3 36.34 -27.60 13.14
C TYR A 3 35.00 -27.12 13.74
N TYR A 4 34.55 -27.69 14.86
CA TYR A 4 33.27 -27.28 15.48
C TYR A 4 33.37 -25.92 16.18
N ILE A 5 34.54 -25.61 16.76
CA ILE A 5 34.80 -24.33 17.42
C ILE A 5 34.75 -23.15 16.43
N PRO A 6 35.49 -23.14 15.30
CA PRO A 6 35.39 -22.04 14.33
C PRO A 6 34.00 -21.95 13.70
N LEU A 7 33.32 -23.07 13.46
CA LEU A 7 31.94 -23.06 12.95
C LEU A 7 30.96 -22.42 13.95
N ALA A 8 31.10 -22.72 15.25
CA ALA A 8 30.29 -22.10 16.30
C ALA A 8 30.54 -20.59 16.41
N ILE A 9 31.80 -20.14 16.27
CA ILE A 9 32.15 -18.71 16.25
C ILE A 9 31.53 -17.99 15.05
N ILE A 10 31.59 -18.59 13.86
CA ILE A 10 30.96 -18.02 12.66
C ILE A 10 29.44 -17.89 12.86
N PHE A 11 28.80 -18.93 13.39
CA PHE A 11 27.36 -18.93 13.64
C PHE A 11 26.95 -17.87 14.68
N THR A 12 27.73 -17.67 15.75
CA THR A 12 27.44 -16.65 16.76
C THR A 12 27.64 -15.24 16.22
N ILE A 13 28.70 -14.99 15.46
CA ILE A 13 28.92 -13.70 14.79
C ILE A 13 27.78 -13.40 13.81
N PHE A 14 27.40 -14.37 12.97
CA PHE A 14 26.29 -14.21 12.04
C PHE A 14 24.97 -13.91 12.76
N SER A 15 24.67 -14.65 13.83
CA SER A 15 23.49 -14.43 14.66
C SER A 15 23.48 -13.03 15.31
N LEU A 16 24.65 -12.55 15.76
CA LEU A 16 24.79 -11.20 16.33
C LEU A 16 24.58 -10.13 15.27
N ILE A 17 25.14 -10.30 14.07
CA ILE A 17 24.92 -9.38 12.94
C ILE A 17 23.43 -9.32 12.59
N LEU A 18 22.77 -10.48 12.44
CA LEU A 18 21.33 -10.55 12.18
C LEU A 18 20.52 -9.84 13.26
N TYR A 19 20.85 -10.06 14.53
CA TYR A 19 20.17 -9.39 15.64
C TYR A 19 20.32 -7.86 15.58
N ILE A 20 21.52 -7.35 15.30
CA ILE A 20 21.78 -5.92 15.16
C ILE A 20 21.00 -5.35 13.96
N THR A 21 21.04 -6.03 12.82
CA THR A 21 20.32 -5.61 11.61
C THR A 21 18.81 -5.57 11.85
N ILE A 22 18.23 -6.59 12.48
CA ILE A 22 16.81 -6.63 12.82
C ILE A 22 16.43 -5.46 13.73
N ASN A 23 17.23 -5.19 14.77
CA ASN A 23 16.98 -4.07 15.67
C ASN A 23 17.09 -2.70 14.97
N TYR A 24 18.07 -2.54 14.09
CA TYR A 24 18.20 -1.32 13.28
C TYR A 24 16.99 -1.12 12.37
N LEU A 25 16.55 -2.17 11.67
CA LEU A 25 15.37 -2.13 10.81
C LEU A 25 14.09 -1.86 11.61
N ASN A 26 13.93 -2.49 12.78
CA ASN A 26 12.79 -2.26 13.67
C ASN A 26 12.75 -0.81 14.18
N LYS A 27 13.90 -0.23 14.54
CA LYS A 27 14.00 1.18 14.93
C LYS A 27 13.62 2.10 13.77
N LYS A 28 14.09 1.83 12.55
CA LYS A 28 13.72 2.60 11.35
C LYS A 28 12.22 2.50 11.07
N LYS A 29 11.65 1.29 11.18
CA LYS A 29 10.21 1.01 11.03
C LYS A 29 9.37 1.77 12.06
N TYR A 30 9.80 1.80 13.32
CA TYR A 30 9.15 2.57 14.38
C TYR A 30 9.19 4.08 14.12
N ASN A 31 10.36 4.61 13.74
CA ASN A 31 10.52 6.03 13.41
C ASN A 31 9.63 6.43 12.23
N PHE A 32 9.55 5.59 11.20
CA PHE A 32 8.67 5.82 10.06
C PHE A 32 7.19 5.79 10.47
N SER A 33 6.76 4.84 11.31
CA SER A 33 5.38 4.84 11.83
C SER A 33 5.07 6.10 12.64
N ASN A 34 6.02 6.59 13.45
CA ASN A 34 5.84 7.83 14.19
C ASN A 34 5.75 9.05 13.28
N LEU A 35 6.57 9.12 12.23
CA LEU A 35 6.51 10.20 11.23
C LEU A 35 5.13 10.28 10.55
N LEU A 36 4.56 9.12 10.23
CA LEU A 36 3.22 9.04 9.64
C LEU A 36 2.11 9.48 10.60
N GLY A 37 2.35 9.43 11.92
CA GLY A 37 1.43 9.89 12.96
C GLY A 37 0.01 9.35 12.81
N ASN A 38 -0.99 10.15 13.19
CA ASN A 38 -2.42 9.83 13.04
C ASN A 38 -3.05 10.41 11.77
N LYS A 39 -2.24 10.85 10.80
CA LYS A 39 -2.74 11.46 9.56
C LYS A 39 -3.32 10.40 8.62
N ASN A 40 -4.30 10.80 7.80
CA ASN A 40 -4.86 9.94 6.77
C ASN A 40 -3.85 9.72 5.64
N ILE A 41 -3.72 8.47 5.22
CA ILE A 41 -2.85 8.02 4.14
C ILE A 41 -3.73 7.36 3.09
N SER A 42 -3.51 7.69 1.82
CA SER A 42 -4.14 6.97 0.72
C SER A 42 -3.10 6.28 -0.13
N ILE A 43 -3.37 5.02 -0.45
CA ILE A 43 -2.75 4.34 -1.58
C ILE A 43 -3.62 4.63 -2.79
N ILE A 44 -3.02 5.07 -3.89
CA ILE A 44 -3.73 5.35 -5.13
C ILE A 44 -3.13 4.45 -6.21
N VAL A 45 -4.01 3.68 -6.87
CA VAL A 45 -3.65 2.73 -7.91
C VAL A 45 -4.46 2.96 -9.17
N ALA A 46 -3.94 2.51 -10.31
CA ALA A 46 -4.59 2.70 -11.60
C ALA A 46 -5.73 1.70 -11.82
N HIS A 47 -5.50 0.42 -11.49
CA HIS A 47 -6.43 -0.68 -11.70
C HIS A 47 -6.58 -1.53 -10.43
N PRO A 48 -7.67 -2.30 -10.30
CA PRO A 48 -7.76 -3.34 -9.28
C PRO A 48 -6.64 -4.37 -9.47
N ASP A 49 -6.10 -4.95 -8.39
CA ASP A 49 -4.93 -5.87 -8.30
C ASP A 49 -3.58 -5.14 -8.09
N ASP A 50 -3.41 -3.92 -8.62
CA ASP A 50 -2.19 -3.13 -8.42
C ASP A 50 -1.90 -2.89 -6.92
N GLU A 51 -2.94 -2.80 -6.08
CA GLU A 51 -2.79 -2.59 -4.63
C GLU A 51 -2.10 -3.75 -3.94
N LEU A 52 -2.37 -4.98 -4.37
CA LEU A 52 -1.74 -6.16 -3.80
C LEU A 52 -0.39 -6.42 -4.45
N MET A 53 -0.31 -6.29 -5.78
CA MET A 53 0.90 -6.57 -6.54
C MET A 53 2.06 -5.66 -6.12
N PHE A 54 1.80 -4.36 -5.92
CA PHE A 54 2.86 -3.39 -5.61
C PHE A 54 2.86 -2.95 -4.14
N PHE A 55 1.70 -2.92 -3.48
CA PHE A 55 1.57 -2.29 -2.16
C PHE A 55 1.23 -3.24 -1.02
N PHE A 56 1.09 -4.56 -1.23
CA PHE A 56 0.70 -5.45 -0.13
C PHE A 56 1.60 -5.36 1.12
N PRO A 57 2.95 -5.38 1.02
CA PRO A 57 3.82 -5.20 2.19
C PRO A 57 3.61 -3.86 2.90
N THR A 58 3.35 -2.80 2.12
CA THR A 58 3.07 -1.45 2.63
C THR A 58 1.71 -1.38 3.32
N ILE A 59 0.65 -1.91 2.71
CA ILE A 59 -0.69 -1.99 3.29
C ILE A 59 -0.64 -2.74 4.61
N LYS A 60 0.02 -3.92 4.62
CA LYS A 60 0.16 -4.73 5.82
C LYS A 60 0.91 -3.97 6.92
N PHE A 61 2.01 -3.31 6.57
CA PHE A 61 2.74 -2.45 7.49
C PHE A 61 1.86 -1.34 8.09
N LEU A 62 1.07 -0.67 7.26
CA LEU A 62 0.18 0.41 7.69
C LEU A 62 -0.91 -0.11 8.62
N PHE A 63 -1.57 -1.23 8.29
CA PHE A 63 -2.58 -1.84 9.17
C PHE A 63 -2.02 -2.31 10.51
N ASP A 64 -0.77 -2.76 10.56
CA ASP A 64 -0.14 -3.19 11.81
C ASP A 64 0.29 -2.00 12.69
N LYS A 65 0.46 -0.80 12.13
CA LYS A 65 1.04 0.36 12.84
C LYS A 65 0.13 1.57 12.98
N LYS A 66 -0.99 1.62 12.26
CA LYS A 66 -1.94 2.74 12.28
C LYS A 66 -3.37 2.25 12.46
N LYS A 67 -4.26 3.16 12.85
CA LYS A 67 -5.69 2.88 12.90
C LYS A 67 -6.21 2.70 11.48
N LYS A 68 -6.93 1.61 11.24
CA LYS A 68 -7.51 1.24 9.93
C LYS A 68 -8.34 2.37 9.31
N LYS A 69 -9.08 3.11 10.13
CA LYS A 69 -9.83 4.32 9.72
C LYS A 69 -9.02 5.45 9.08
N ASN A 70 -7.70 5.47 9.28
CA ASN A 70 -6.81 6.47 8.70
C ASN A 70 -6.10 5.98 7.42
N ILE A 71 -6.48 4.81 6.91
CA ILE A 71 -5.86 4.21 5.72
C ILE A 71 -6.95 4.07 4.66
N PHE A 72 -6.63 4.59 3.48
CA PHE A 72 -7.53 4.68 2.33
C PHE A 72 -6.91 4.03 1.11
N LEU A 73 -7.78 3.56 0.22
CA LEU A 73 -7.44 3.00 -1.08
C LEU A 73 -8.33 3.67 -2.14
N LEU A 74 -7.69 4.28 -3.13
CA LEU A 74 -8.37 4.83 -4.31
C LEU A 74 -7.88 4.10 -5.55
N CYS A 75 -8.81 3.54 -6.31
CA CYS A 75 -8.55 2.97 -7.62
C CYS A 75 -9.14 3.90 -8.69
N LEU A 76 -8.32 4.34 -9.64
CA LEU A 76 -8.71 5.38 -10.61
C LEU A 76 -9.67 4.84 -11.68
N SER A 77 -9.46 3.61 -12.13
CA SER A 77 -10.35 2.90 -13.06
C SER A 77 -10.77 1.56 -12.47
N ASN A 78 -11.81 0.93 -13.01
CA ASN A 78 -12.15 -0.44 -12.63
C ASN A 78 -11.41 -1.53 -13.44
N GLY A 79 -10.47 -1.15 -14.31
CA GLY A 79 -9.71 -2.11 -15.11
C GLY A 79 -10.55 -2.85 -16.15
N ASN A 80 -11.54 -2.18 -16.77
CA ASN A 80 -12.48 -2.79 -17.70
C ASN A 80 -11.94 -3.00 -19.13
N TYR A 81 -10.63 -2.95 -19.37
CA TYR A 81 -10.07 -3.08 -20.72
C TYR A 81 -10.51 -4.38 -21.43
N TYR A 82 -10.63 -5.48 -20.69
CA TYR A 82 -11.10 -6.77 -21.20
C TYR A 82 -12.60 -7.05 -20.96
N GLY A 83 -13.39 -6.07 -20.50
CA GLY A 83 -14.83 -6.25 -20.21
C GLY A 83 -15.16 -6.87 -18.84
N TYR A 84 -14.17 -7.00 -17.95
CA TYR A 84 -14.33 -7.61 -16.62
C TYR A 84 -14.40 -6.60 -15.46
N GLY A 85 -14.58 -5.31 -15.72
CA GLY A 85 -14.52 -4.25 -14.71
C GLY A 85 -15.42 -4.52 -13.51
N ASN A 86 -16.70 -4.87 -13.74
CA ASN A 86 -17.66 -5.16 -12.67
C ASN A 86 -17.22 -6.30 -11.73
N ILE A 87 -16.53 -7.31 -12.26
CA ILE A 87 -16.01 -8.43 -11.46
C ILE A 87 -14.81 -7.93 -10.65
N ARG A 88 -13.89 -7.20 -11.28
CA ARG A 88 -12.70 -6.64 -10.64
C ARG A 88 -13.02 -5.65 -9.52
N GLU A 89 -14.08 -4.86 -9.64
CA GLU A 89 -14.57 -4.00 -8.55
C GLU A 89 -14.95 -4.83 -7.32
N GLN A 90 -15.72 -5.90 -7.54
CA GLN A 90 -16.14 -6.79 -6.45
C GLN A 90 -14.94 -7.49 -5.80
N GLU A 91 -13.98 -7.91 -6.60
CA GLU A 91 -12.73 -8.50 -6.13
C GLU A 91 -11.95 -7.51 -5.26
N LEU A 92 -11.76 -6.27 -5.71
CA LEU A 92 -11.09 -5.22 -4.94
C LEU A 92 -11.74 -5.01 -3.58
N TYR A 93 -13.06 -4.85 -3.54
CA TYR A 93 -13.79 -4.64 -2.29
C TYR A 93 -13.71 -5.85 -1.35
N LYS A 94 -13.79 -7.08 -1.90
CA LYS A 94 -13.65 -8.31 -1.12
C LYS A 94 -12.25 -8.44 -0.54
N VAL A 95 -11.22 -8.19 -1.35
CA VAL A 95 -9.82 -8.18 -0.94
C VAL A 95 -9.61 -7.16 0.16
N TRP A 96 -10.02 -5.91 -0.06
CA TRP A 96 -9.90 -4.82 0.92
C TRP A 96 -10.55 -5.17 2.26
N SER A 97 -11.77 -5.74 2.22
CA SER A 97 -12.45 -6.24 3.40
C SER A 97 -11.69 -7.38 4.07
N TYR A 98 -11.17 -8.34 3.30
CA TYR A 98 -10.45 -9.50 3.79
C TYR A 98 -9.16 -9.12 4.54
N ILE A 99 -8.40 -8.16 4.01
CA ILE A 99 -7.19 -7.65 4.66
C ILE A 99 -7.50 -6.73 5.85
N GLY A 100 -8.78 -6.46 6.10
CA GLY A 100 -9.27 -5.75 7.27
C GLY A 100 -9.31 -4.24 7.10
N GLY A 101 -9.42 -3.75 5.87
CA GLY A 101 -9.64 -2.35 5.55
C GLY A 101 -11.06 -1.88 5.89
N GLU A 102 -11.20 -0.58 6.12
CA GLU A 102 -12.52 0.02 6.40
C GLU A 102 -13.34 0.13 5.12
N LYS A 103 -14.59 -0.35 5.14
CA LYS A 103 -15.47 -0.39 3.97
C LYS A 103 -15.59 0.96 3.26
N ASN A 104 -15.71 2.05 4.02
CA ASN A 104 -15.91 3.39 3.49
C ASN A 104 -14.62 4.09 3.05
N ASN A 105 -13.47 3.42 3.15
CA ASN A 105 -12.17 3.98 2.78
C ASN A 105 -11.60 3.37 1.50
N CYS A 106 -12.36 2.50 0.82
CA CYS A 106 -12.00 1.97 -0.50
C CYS A 106 -12.93 2.57 -1.54
N HIS A 107 -12.36 3.20 -2.56
CA HIS A 107 -13.10 3.88 -3.61
C HIS A 107 -12.59 3.48 -4.98
N ILE A 108 -13.52 3.34 -5.92
CA ILE A 108 -13.23 3.14 -7.34
C ILE A 108 -13.90 4.30 -8.05
N TRP A 109 -13.13 5.11 -8.76
CA TRP A 109 -13.68 6.30 -9.41
C TRP A 109 -14.33 5.97 -10.76
N ASN A 110 -13.60 5.26 -11.63
CA ASN A 110 -14.09 4.72 -12.89
C ASN A 110 -14.89 5.72 -13.75
N ASP A 111 -14.25 6.83 -14.12
CA ASP A 111 -14.84 7.83 -15.02
C ASP A 111 -14.51 7.52 -16.49
N ASN A 112 -15.43 7.84 -17.39
CA ASN A 112 -15.29 7.64 -18.83
C ASN A 112 -14.01 8.26 -19.43
N LYS A 113 -13.43 9.28 -18.78
CA LYS A 113 -12.19 9.95 -19.21
C LYS A 113 -10.90 9.26 -18.78
N ILE A 114 -10.99 8.27 -17.89
CA ILE A 114 -9.82 7.59 -17.28
C ILE A 114 -9.99 6.06 -17.32
N GLN A 115 -10.55 5.57 -18.42
CA GLN A 115 -10.72 4.14 -18.64
C GLN A 115 -9.35 3.46 -18.87
N ASP A 116 -9.27 2.21 -18.44
CA ASP A 116 -8.12 1.33 -18.68
C ASP A 116 -7.93 1.12 -20.19
N GLY A 117 -6.68 1.20 -20.65
CA GLY A 117 -6.31 1.03 -22.04
C GLY A 117 -4.97 1.67 -22.39
N TRP A 118 -4.71 1.77 -23.70
CA TRP A 118 -3.43 2.25 -24.25
C TRP A 118 -3.32 3.77 -24.37
N LEU A 119 -4.42 4.49 -24.11
CA LEU A 119 -4.44 5.94 -24.22
C LEU A 119 -4.00 6.57 -22.91
N TYR A 120 -3.21 7.65 -23.02
CA TYR A 120 -2.84 8.46 -21.87
C TYR A 120 -4.06 9.16 -21.27
N TRP A 121 -4.14 9.16 -19.95
CA TRP A 121 -5.12 9.97 -19.22
C TRP A 121 -4.72 11.44 -19.24
N ASP A 122 -5.72 12.33 -19.22
CA ASP A 122 -5.47 13.76 -19.10
C ASP A 122 -4.91 14.08 -17.69
N GLU A 123 -3.65 14.51 -17.66
CA GLU A 123 -2.93 14.81 -16.41
C GLU A 123 -3.62 15.88 -15.56
N LYS A 124 -4.22 16.90 -16.20
CA LYS A 124 -4.90 18.00 -15.48
C LYS A 124 -6.18 17.49 -14.85
N TYR A 125 -6.88 16.58 -15.53
CA TYR A 125 -8.07 15.92 -15.01
C TYR A 125 -7.72 15.03 -13.81
N ILE A 126 -6.70 14.18 -13.94
CA ILE A 126 -6.22 13.32 -12.85
C ILE A 126 -5.78 14.16 -11.65
N PHE A 127 -5.00 15.22 -11.87
CA PHE A 127 -4.55 16.12 -10.81
C PHE A 127 -5.74 16.73 -10.06
N LYS A 128 -6.76 17.20 -10.79
CA LYS A 128 -7.97 17.75 -10.18
C LYS A 128 -8.70 16.71 -9.33
N LEU A 129 -8.91 15.52 -9.87
CA LEU A 129 -9.58 14.42 -9.18
C LEU A 129 -8.86 14.04 -7.88
N ILE A 130 -7.55 13.82 -7.95
CA ILE A 130 -6.74 13.46 -6.77
C ILE A 130 -6.73 14.59 -5.75
N LYS A 131 -6.65 15.85 -6.20
CA LYS A 131 -6.71 17.02 -5.33
C LYS A 131 -8.05 17.09 -4.57
N ASP A 132 -9.15 16.97 -5.29
CA ASP A 132 -10.50 17.02 -4.71
C ASP A 132 -10.71 15.87 -3.71
N TYR A 133 -10.26 14.67 -4.06
CA TYR A 133 -10.22 13.50 -3.17
C TYR A 133 -9.40 13.76 -1.90
N CYS A 134 -8.19 14.32 -2.03
CA CYS A 134 -7.34 14.58 -0.87
C CYS A 134 -7.95 15.62 0.08
N ILE A 135 -8.64 16.62 -0.45
CA ILE A 135 -9.38 17.62 0.35
C ILE A 135 -10.56 16.95 1.05
N GLN A 136 -11.36 16.16 0.32
CA GLN A 136 -12.55 15.49 0.84
C GLN A 136 -12.25 14.56 2.02
N TYR A 137 -11.16 13.77 1.94
CA TYR A 137 -10.81 12.76 2.93
C TYR A 137 -9.65 13.17 3.85
N ASP A 138 -9.22 14.44 3.80
CA ASP A 138 -8.09 14.99 4.56
C ASP A 138 -6.79 14.16 4.41
N ILE A 139 -6.50 13.68 3.20
CA ILE A 139 -5.33 12.85 2.92
C ILE A 139 -4.06 13.72 3.02
N LYS A 140 -3.10 13.29 3.85
CA LYS A 140 -1.82 14.00 4.05
C LYS A 140 -0.62 13.29 3.45
N THR A 141 -0.78 12.04 3.05
CA THR A 141 0.27 11.24 2.44
C THR A 141 -0.34 10.35 1.37
N ILE A 142 0.27 10.37 0.19
CA ILE A 142 -0.14 9.57 -0.95
C ILE A 142 0.98 8.58 -1.24
N CYS A 143 0.62 7.32 -1.47
CA CYS A 143 1.49 6.29 -2.02
C CYS A 143 0.97 5.92 -3.41
N ILE A 144 1.78 6.17 -4.43
CA ILE A 144 1.51 5.86 -5.85
C ILE A 144 2.73 5.13 -6.43
N PHE A 145 2.54 4.40 -7.53
CA PHE A 145 3.58 3.75 -8.32
C PHE A 145 3.70 4.44 -9.69
#